data_AF-A0A2E0TGN5-F1
#
_entry.id   AF-A0A2E0TGN5-F1
#
_cell.length_a   1.000
_cell.length_b   1.000
_cell.length_c   1.000
_cell.angle_alpha   90.00
_cell.angle_beta   90.00
_cell.angle_gamma   90.00
#
_symmetry.space_group_name_H-M   'P 1'
#
loop_
_entity.id
_entity.type
_entity.pdbx_description
1 polymer ?
#
loop_
_entity_poly.entity_id
_entity_poly.type
_entity_poly.pdbx_seq_one_letter_code
_entity_poly.pdbx_strand_id
1 'polypeptide(L)'
;MLLQLRLFGVQVRIHLWFLATGLLLWWMAGSEYGAKSLPIMLLLVLQGVLFHELGHALMGRLFGLKPTIDLMFFSGVTRFQGGVRAKLTPGKSMAVSFAGPFVGLVLGGAMLLAGAFLDIGDEGSLRRWAWEWFVFVNLGWGVLNLLPIMPLDGGNIMAAFFQLFSREKGIRAARYVSLVFIAVLLVLAFWAEAPLLAVFLGLFAMQNVQLLRAEKTLRDAGLDAVRSPEDLVKLGYEALEEGDGEKTSQIAMLLLRHAQEDTARDEALHLLAWGRLLADEPGQAREALDRLSGQREPDPALEGAVLLALGRATLSLDPLERALAAGPSAFVTKRYVDAVIQSGDYGRAARFLAEHGEVLPTSSVSRLQASALQAGDFMAALTIGERAFEETGEPLTAFNAACALARLGRADEALGWLERALDSGLSDVRLLDDEDDLDPLRGLPGWAELRARAARTP
;
A
#
# COMPACT_ATOMS: atom_id res chain seq x y z
N MET A 1 7.39 3.20 27.91
CA MET A 1 6.10 3.47 28.61
C MET A 1 6.42 3.52 30.10
N LEU A 2 5.90 4.49 30.86
CA LEU A 2 6.25 4.69 32.28
C LEU A 2 5.21 4.12 33.24
N LEU A 3 3.93 4.44 33.01
CA LEU A 3 2.83 4.05 33.91
C LEU A 3 1.56 3.77 33.10
N GLN A 4 0.78 2.79 33.56
CA GLN A 4 -0.55 2.50 33.03
C GLN A 4 -1.54 2.37 34.19
N LEU A 5 -2.65 3.08 34.11
CA LEU A 5 -3.67 3.11 35.15
C LEU A 5 -5.07 3.25 34.56
N ARG A 6 -6.11 3.06 35.38
CA ARG A 6 -7.50 3.15 34.96
C ARG A 6 -8.23 4.19 35.81
N LEU A 7 -8.73 5.26 35.18
CA LEU A 7 -9.51 6.33 35.84
C LEU A 7 -10.89 6.40 35.23
N PHE A 8 -11.94 6.37 36.06
CA PHE A 8 -13.34 6.46 35.60
C PHE A 8 -13.68 5.47 34.46
N GLY A 9 -13.07 4.29 34.48
CA GLY A 9 -13.24 3.27 33.45
C GLY A 9 -12.46 3.50 32.15
N VAL A 10 -11.68 4.58 32.05
CA VAL A 10 -10.78 4.94 30.94
C VAL A 10 -9.36 4.44 31.22
N GLN A 11 -8.72 3.83 30.23
CA GLN A 11 -7.31 3.44 30.34
C GLN A 11 -6.41 4.65 30.04
N VAL A 12 -5.50 4.97 30.94
CA VAL A 12 -4.55 6.08 30.83
C VAL A 12 -3.13 5.53 30.80
N ARG A 13 -2.38 5.89 29.76
CA ARG A 13 -0.97 5.51 29.56
C ARG A 13 -0.10 6.76 29.61
N ILE A 14 0.86 6.77 30.52
CA ILE A 14 1.82 7.87 30.67
C ILE A 14 3.15 7.40 30.11
N HIS A 15 3.64 8.07 29.08
CA HIS A 15 4.95 7.79 28.49
C HIS A 15 6.05 8.54 29.24
N LEU A 16 7.26 7.96 29.32
CA LEU A 16 8.40 8.59 29.98
C LEU A 16 8.68 9.99 29.44
N TRP A 17 8.58 10.16 28.11
CA TRP A 17 8.79 11.43 27.44
C TRP A 17 7.77 12.52 27.80
N PHE A 18 6.62 12.19 28.41
CA PHE A 18 5.71 13.21 28.94
C PHE A 18 6.38 14.06 30.03
N LEU A 19 7.23 13.44 30.87
CA LEU A 19 7.94 14.16 31.93
C LEU A 19 8.93 15.18 31.37
N ALA A 20 9.44 14.97 30.14
CA ALA A 20 10.32 15.93 29.49
C ALA A 20 9.60 17.26 29.16
N THR A 21 8.27 17.24 28.93
CA THR A 21 7.49 18.47 28.75
C THR A 21 7.44 19.29 30.02
N GLY A 22 7.12 18.67 31.16
CA GLY A 22 7.11 19.37 32.43
C GLY A 22 8.51 19.81 32.88
N LEU A 23 9.55 19.05 32.57
CA LEU A 23 10.94 19.44 32.81
C LEU A 23 11.35 20.67 31.98
N LEU A 24 10.98 20.72 30.69
CA LEU A 24 11.28 21.84 29.82
C LEU A 24 10.53 23.11 30.25
N LEU A 25 9.24 23.01 30.59
CA LEU A 25 8.47 24.14 31.10
C LEU A 25 9.01 24.62 32.45
N TRP A 26 9.43 23.69 33.32
CA TRP A 26 10.12 24.05 34.56
C TRP A 26 11.44 24.77 34.29
N TRP A 27 12.25 24.31 33.34
CA TRP A 27 13.49 24.99 32.97
C TRP A 27 13.21 26.44 32.56
N MET A 28 12.20 26.63 31.70
CA MET A 28 11.86 27.93 31.12
C MET A 28 11.25 28.92 32.13
N ALA A 29 10.51 28.44 33.12
CA ALA A 29 9.69 29.33 33.94
C ALA A 29 9.60 28.97 35.43
N GLY A 30 10.15 27.83 35.85
CA GLY A 30 10.11 27.36 37.24
C GLY A 30 11.48 27.32 37.93
N SER A 31 12.57 27.26 37.17
CA SER A 31 13.93 27.08 37.67
C SER A 31 14.37 28.20 38.63
N GLU A 32 13.90 29.43 38.41
CA GLU A 32 14.13 30.60 39.27
C GLU A 32 13.57 30.41 40.70
N TYR A 33 12.57 29.55 40.88
CA TYR A 33 11.94 29.25 42.17
C TYR A 33 12.58 28.05 42.89
N GLY A 34 13.72 27.57 42.39
CA GLY A 34 14.53 26.50 42.97
C GLY A 34 13.99 25.09 42.74
N ALA A 35 14.74 24.07 43.20
CA ALA A 35 14.42 22.66 42.92
C ALA A 35 13.04 22.20 43.43
N LYS A 36 12.46 22.89 44.42
CA LYS A 36 11.12 22.58 44.96
C LYS A 36 9.99 22.86 43.97
N SER A 37 10.20 23.73 42.98
CA SER A 37 9.18 24.05 41.97
C SER A 37 9.06 22.99 40.87
N LEU A 38 10.06 22.12 40.70
CA LEU A 38 10.03 21.03 39.69
C LEU A 38 8.87 20.05 39.92
N PRO A 39 8.71 19.41 41.09
CA PRO A 39 7.58 18.51 41.32
C PRO A 39 6.23 19.23 41.20
N ILE A 40 6.16 20.53 41.52
CA ILE A 40 4.95 21.34 41.35
C ILE A 40 4.62 21.49 39.86
N MET A 41 5.58 21.90 39.02
CA MET A 41 5.38 22.02 37.58
C MET A 41 4.95 20.68 36.94
N LEU A 42 5.63 19.59 37.30
CA LEU A 42 5.27 18.25 36.81
C LEU A 42 3.82 17.90 37.14
N LEU A 43 3.38 18.19 38.36
CA LEU A 43 1.99 17.97 38.79
C LEU A 43 1.00 18.89 38.06
N LEU A 44 1.31 20.18 37.90
CA LEU A 44 0.46 21.13 37.19
C LEU A 44 0.23 20.72 35.73
N VAL A 45 1.30 20.35 35.02
CA VAL A 45 1.24 19.90 33.63
C VAL A 45 0.50 18.56 33.52
N LEU A 46 0.82 17.59 34.40
CA LEU A 46 0.11 16.31 34.43
C LEU A 46 -1.38 16.51 34.67
N GLN A 47 -1.75 17.29 35.68
CA GLN A 47 -3.12 17.63 36.02
C GLN A 47 -3.84 18.26 34.83
N GLY A 48 -3.29 19.34 34.25
CA GLY A 48 -3.94 20.07 33.17
C GLY A 48 -4.21 19.19 31.96
N VAL A 49 -3.19 18.50 31.46
CA VAL A 49 -3.32 17.64 30.27
C VAL A 49 -4.22 16.43 30.57
N LEU A 50 -4.06 15.77 31.73
CA LEU A 50 -4.88 14.61 32.07
C LEU A 50 -6.36 14.96 32.18
N PHE A 51 -6.70 16.06 32.85
CA PHE A 51 -8.10 16.46 33.04
C PHE A 51 -8.73 16.96 31.75
N HIS A 52 -7.96 17.65 30.89
CA HIS A 52 -8.37 17.98 29.53
C HIS A 52 -8.73 16.71 28.74
N GLU A 53 -7.83 15.73 28.69
CA GLU A 53 -8.09 14.47 27.98
C GLU A 53 -9.25 13.66 28.60
N LEU A 54 -9.39 13.68 29.92
CA LEU A 54 -10.53 13.07 30.60
C LEU A 54 -11.85 13.73 30.18
N GLY A 55 -11.89 15.04 29.92
CA GLY A 55 -13.05 15.72 29.38
C GLY A 55 -13.52 15.09 28.07
N HIS A 56 -12.62 14.92 27.10
CA HIS A 56 -12.92 14.25 25.84
C HIS A 56 -13.35 12.79 26.06
N ALA A 57 -12.62 12.06 26.89
CA ALA A 57 -12.87 10.65 27.13
C ALA A 57 -14.24 10.40 27.76
N LEU A 58 -14.60 11.17 28.80
CA LEU A 58 -15.89 11.05 29.49
C LEU A 58 -17.04 11.43 28.57
N MET A 59 -16.92 12.51 27.79
CA MET A 59 -17.94 12.88 26.80
C MET A 59 -18.11 11.79 25.73
N GLY A 60 -17.01 11.22 25.23
CA GLY A 60 -17.07 10.11 24.30
C GLY A 60 -17.73 8.86 24.89
N ARG A 61 -17.49 8.55 26.18
CA ARG A 61 -18.19 7.46 26.88
C ARG A 61 -19.69 7.70 26.99
N LEU A 62 -20.12 8.94 27.26
CA LEU A 62 -21.55 9.29 27.26
C LEU A 62 -22.20 9.01 25.89
N PHE A 63 -21.42 9.08 24.80
CA PHE A 63 -21.85 8.69 23.46
C PHE A 63 -21.61 7.22 23.11
N GLY A 64 -21.26 6.37 24.08
CA GLY A 64 -21.07 4.93 23.89
C GLY A 64 -19.69 4.55 23.31
N LEU A 65 -18.74 5.49 23.24
CA LEU A 65 -17.39 5.21 22.75
C LEU A 65 -16.50 4.62 23.86
N LYS A 66 -15.47 3.89 23.44
CA LYS A 66 -14.45 3.30 24.33
C LYS A 66 -13.13 4.07 24.19
N PRO A 67 -12.85 5.05 25.08
CA PRO A 67 -11.64 5.86 25.01
C PRO A 67 -10.42 5.20 25.66
N THR A 68 -9.24 5.57 25.16
CA THR A 68 -7.93 5.37 25.79
C THR A 68 -7.13 6.67 25.70
N ILE A 69 -6.47 7.07 26.78
CA ILE A 69 -5.68 8.31 26.87
C ILE A 69 -4.19 7.97 26.83
N ASP A 70 -3.46 8.65 25.96
CA ASP A 70 -2.00 8.58 25.85
C ASP A 70 -1.39 9.95 26.16
N LEU A 71 -0.55 10.03 27.19
CA LEU A 71 0.22 11.23 27.51
C LEU A 71 1.65 11.07 27.01
N MET A 72 2.04 11.94 26.08
CA MET A 72 3.29 11.90 25.31
C MET A 72 4.01 13.27 25.33
N PHE A 73 5.21 13.35 24.76
CA PHE A 73 5.94 14.62 24.68
C PHE A 73 5.10 15.70 23.99
N PHE A 74 4.84 16.80 24.70
CA PHE A 74 4.04 17.95 24.26
C PHE A 74 2.60 17.63 23.82
N SER A 75 2.05 16.48 24.22
CA SER A 75 0.72 16.06 23.75
C SER A 75 0.01 15.15 24.75
N GLY A 76 -1.29 15.40 24.93
CA GLY A 76 -2.26 14.39 25.33
C GLY A 76 -3.06 13.97 24.11
N VAL A 77 -3.41 12.68 24.00
CA VAL A 77 -4.30 12.20 22.94
C VAL A 77 -5.32 11.22 23.49
N THR A 78 -6.59 11.58 23.37
CA THR A 78 -7.71 10.66 23.55
C THR A 78 -8.05 9.93 22.25
N ARG A 79 -7.80 8.62 22.22
CA ARG A 79 -8.16 7.72 21.12
C ARG A 79 -9.44 6.97 21.43
N PHE A 80 -10.23 6.65 20.41
CA PHE A 80 -11.44 5.84 20.54
C PHE A 80 -11.29 4.56 19.70
N GLN A 81 -11.62 3.41 20.29
CA GLN A 81 -11.51 2.11 19.61
C GLN A 81 -12.37 2.06 18.33
N GLY A 82 -11.86 1.39 17.29
CA GLY A 82 -12.60 1.05 16.07
C GLY A 82 -12.94 2.23 15.14
N GLY A 83 -12.26 3.37 15.24
CA GLY A 83 -12.49 4.53 14.36
C GLY A 83 -13.90 5.16 14.49
N VAL A 84 -14.67 4.75 15.50
CA VAL A 84 -16.10 5.09 15.66
C VAL A 84 -16.33 6.59 15.85
N ARG A 85 -15.29 7.36 16.26
CA ARG A 85 -15.36 8.83 16.34
C ARG A 85 -15.73 9.47 15.00
N ALA A 86 -15.24 8.95 13.88
CA ALA A 86 -15.58 9.46 12.54
C ALA A 86 -17.06 9.20 12.16
N LYS A 87 -17.73 8.27 12.85
CA LYS A 87 -19.16 7.96 12.66
C LYS A 87 -20.07 8.83 13.52
N LEU A 88 -19.52 9.67 14.41
CA LEU A 88 -20.33 10.60 15.20
C LEU A 88 -20.99 11.64 14.30
N THR A 89 -22.23 12.01 14.63
CA THR A 89 -22.87 13.20 14.06
C THR A 89 -22.02 14.43 14.36
N PRO A 90 -21.97 15.44 13.47
CA PRO A 90 -21.16 16.63 13.69
C PRO A 90 -21.36 17.30 15.06
N GLY A 91 -22.61 17.38 15.55
CA GLY A 91 -22.91 17.92 16.88
C GLY A 91 -22.25 17.15 18.04
N LYS A 92 -22.27 15.81 17.99
CA LYS A 92 -21.55 14.96 18.97
C LYS A 92 -20.04 15.12 18.86
N SER A 93 -19.50 15.30 17.64
CA SER A 93 -18.07 15.57 17.44
C SER A 93 -17.66 16.90 18.08
N MET A 94 -18.45 17.95 17.87
CA MET A 94 -18.25 19.26 18.51
C MET A 94 -18.30 19.15 20.04
N ALA A 95 -19.29 18.44 20.60
CA ALA A 95 -19.38 18.25 22.04
C ALA A 95 -18.17 17.50 22.63
N VAL A 96 -17.68 16.45 21.97
CA VAL A 96 -16.46 15.75 22.40
C VAL A 96 -15.26 16.68 22.35
N SER A 97 -15.04 17.41 21.25
CA SER A 97 -13.92 18.36 21.13
C SER A 97 -14.02 19.53 22.11
N PHE A 98 -15.21 20.02 22.43
CA PHE A 98 -15.36 21.08 23.43
C PHE A 98 -15.13 20.60 24.88
N ALA A 99 -15.40 19.33 25.16
CA ALA A 99 -15.37 18.82 26.53
C ALA A 99 -14.01 18.93 27.22
N GLY A 100 -12.90 18.75 26.50
CA GLY A 100 -11.55 18.90 27.08
C GLY A 100 -11.25 20.34 27.49
N PRO A 101 -11.30 21.32 26.56
CA PRO A 101 -11.13 22.73 26.88
C PRO A 101 -12.09 23.20 27.96
N PHE A 102 -13.35 22.77 27.95
CA PHE A 102 -14.34 23.11 28.96
C PHE A 102 -13.88 22.74 30.39
N VAL A 103 -13.27 21.57 30.57
CA VAL A 103 -12.70 21.18 31.87
C VAL A 103 -11.60 22.16 32.31
N GLY A 104 -10.71 22.54 31.39
CA GLY A 104 -9.66 23.54 31.65
C GLY A 104 -10.24 24.92 32.02
N LEU A 105 -11.25 25.39 31.26
CA LEU A 105 -11.93 26.66 31.54
C LEU A 105 -12.58 26.67 32.93
N VAL A 106 -13.24 25.57 33.32
CA VAL A 106 -13.87 25.44 34.64
C VAL A 106 -12.83 25.41 35.75
N LEU A 107 -11.78 24.59 35.63
CA LEU A 107 -10.75 24.46 36.66
C LEU A 107 -9.95 25.75 36.82
N GLY A 108 -9.47 26.31 35.71
CA GLY A 108 -8.66 27.53 35.73
C GLY A 108 -9.49 28.76 36.09
N GLY A 109 -10.73 28.87 35.60
CA GLY A 109 -11.66 29.94 35.96
C GLY A 109 -12.05 29.89 37.44
N ALA A 110 -12.33 28.71 37.98
CA ALA A 110 -12.62 28.55 39.41
C ALA A 110 -11.40 28.93 40.27
N MET A 111 -10.19 28.54 39.88
CA MET A 111 -8.97 28.91 40.60
C MET A 111 -8.65 30.40 40.51
N LEU A 112 -8.92 31.02 39.36
CA LEU A 112 -8.78 32.47 39.18
C LEU A 112 -9.73 33.23 40.11
N LEU A 113 -10.99 32.82 40.20
CA LEU A 113 -11.97 33.39 41.13
C LEU A 113 -11.61 33.14 42.60
N ALA A 114 -11.13 31.93 42.92
CA ALA A 114 -10.68 31.59 44.27
C ALA A 114 -9.48 32.46 44.71
N GLY A 115 -8.64 32.91 43.77
CA GLY A 115 -7.53 33.82 44.05
C GLY A 115 -7.94 35.16 44.68
N ALA A 116 -9.20 35.58 44.53
CA ALA A 116 -9.74 36.77 45.20
C ALA A 116 -10.00 36.56 46.70
N PHE A 117 -10.06 35.31 47.15
CA PHE A 117 -10.41 34.94 48.53
C PHE A 117 -9.31 34.17 49.26
N LEU A 118 -8.31 33.66 48.52
CA LEU A 118 -7.19 32.90 49.06
C LEU A 118 -5.96 33.79 49.19
N ASP A 119 -5.14 33.52 50.22
CA ASP A 119 -3.77 34.05 50.29
C ASP A 119 -2.90 33.36 49.22
N ILE A 120 -2.83 33.99 48.04
CA ILE A 120 -2.04 33.53 46.90
C ILE A 120 -0.54 33.79 47.06
N GLY A 121 -0.11 34.43 48.16
CA GLY A 121 1.28 34.79 48.43
C GLY A 121 1.72 36.06 47.71
N ASP A 122 2.84 36.61 48.17
CA ASP A 122 3.44 37.84 47.64
C ASP A 122 3.92 37.65 46.18
N GLU A 123 4.12 38.78 45.48
CA GLU A 123 4.73 38.78 44.16
C GLU A 123 6.11 38.11 44.19
N GLY A 124 6.38 37.25 43.21
CA GLY A 124 7.61 36.46 43.15
C GLY A 124 7.69 35.29 44.15
N SER A 125 6.65 35.05 44.96
CA SER A 125 6.61 33.87 45.83
C SER A 125 6.32 32.58 45.04
N LEU A 126 6.86 31.45 45.51
CA LEU A 126 6.58 30.13 44.93
C LEU A 126 5.08 29.81 44.89
N ARG A 127 4.32 30.27 45.89
CA ARG A 127 2.87 30.05 45.96
C ARG A 127 2.16 30.80 44.84
N ARG A 128 2.49 32.07 44.66
CA ARG A 128 1.91 32.92 43.61
C ARG A 128 2.21 32.34 42.23
N TRP A 129 3.48 31.99 41.99
CA TRP A 129 3.90 31.33 40.75
C TRP A 129 3.12 30.04 40.48
N ALA A 130 2.96 29.17 41.48
CA ALA A 130 2.21 27.92 41.31
C ALA A 130 0.73 28.16 40.98
N TRP A 131 0.12 29.18 41.60
CA TRP A 131 -1.25 29.59 41.29
C TRP A 131 -1.38 30.14 39.86
N GLU A 132 -0.47 31.04 39.44
CA GLU A 132 -0.45 31.60 38.08
C GLU A 132 -0.29 30.50 37.03
N TRP A 133 0.62 29.55 37.25
CA TRP A 133 0.81 28.40 36.37
C TRP A 133 -0.36 27.43 36.37
N PHE A 134 -1.02 27.21 37.51
CA PHE A 134 -2.26 26.43 37.55
C PHE A 134 -3.34 27.08 36.67
N VAL A 135 -3.55 28.39 36.82
CA VAL A 135 -4.52 29.14 36.02
C VAL A 135 -4.13 29.09 34.55
N PHE A 136 -2.86 29.34 34.21
CA PHE A 136 -2.40 29.34 32.82
C PHE A 136 -2.52 27.96 32.15
N VAL A 137 -2.11 26.88 32.81
CA VAL A 137 -2.17 25.52 32.28
C VAL A 137 -3.61 25.02 32.07
N ASN A 138 -4.57 25.49 32.87
CA ASN A 138 -5.98 25.07 32.73
C ASN A 138 -6.78 26.05 31.87
N LEU A 139 -6.81 27.33 32.24
CA LEU A 139 -7.58 28.37 31.54
C LEU A 139 -6.88 28.79 30.24
N GLY A 140 -5.60 29.14 30.32
CA GLY A 140 -4.82 29.63 29.18
C GLY A 140 -4.73 28.58 28.07
N TRP A 141 -4.31 27.35 28.39
CA TRP A 141 -4.28 26.27 27.40
C TRP A 141 -5.67 25.83 26.94
N GLY A 142 -6.69 25.90 27.81
CA GLY A 142 -8.08 25.68 27.41
C GLY A 142 -8.53 26.67 26.33
N VAL A 143 -8.23 27.96 26.50
CA VAL A 143 -8.50 29.00 25.49
C VAL A 143 -7.69 28.77 24.21
N LEU A 144 -6.39 28.45 24.33
CA LEU A 144 -5.57 28.13 23.17
C LEU A 144 -6.13 26.95 22.38
N ASN A 145 -6.60 25.90 23.05
CA ASN A 145 -7.20 24.75 22.39
C ASN A 145 -8.52 25.09 21.68
N LEU A 146 -9.22 26.16 22.06
CA LEU A 146 -10.42 26.64 21.36
C LEU A 146 -10.14 27.52 20.15
N LEU A 147 -8.87 27.82 19.84
CA LEU A 147 -8.52 28.50 18.59
C LEU A 147 -8.95 27.66 17.37
N PRO A 148 -9.44 28.30 16.29
CA PRO A 148 -9.92 27.61 15.09
C PRO A 148 -8.77 27.09 14.19
N ILE A 149 -7.86 26.33 14.80
CA ILE A 149 -6.63 25.83 14.20
C ILE A 149 -6.60 24.32 14.36
N MET A 150 -6.62 23.58 13.26
CA MET A 150 -6.33 22.14 13.29
C MET A 150 -4.84 21.94 13.63
N PRO A 151 -4.48 21.01 14.53
CA PRO A 151 -5.30 19.94 15.11
C PRO A 151 -5.97 20.25 16.47
N LEU A 152 -5.97 21.51 16.93
CA LEU A 152 -6.59 21.91 18.20
C LEU A 152 -8.10 21.65 18.22
N ASP A 153 -8.68 21.61 19.41
CA ASP A 153 -10.11 21.31 19.61
C ASP A 153 -11.04 22.31 18.90
N GLY A 154 -10.73 23.60 18.91
CA GLY A 154 -11.46 24.64 18.19
C GLY A 154 -11.41 24.45 16.68
N GLY A 155 -10.27 23.98 16.15
CA GLY A 155 -10.14 23.56 14.77
C GLY A 155 -11.06 22.37 14.44
N ASN A 156 -11.12 21.37 15.33
CA ASN A 156 -12.00 20.21 15.17
C ASN A 156 -13.49 20.58 15.31
N ILE A 157 -13.84 21.51 16.20
CA ILE A 157 -15.19 22.08 16.33
C ILE A 157 -15.57 22.78 15.03
N MET A 158 -14.69 23.65 14.51
CA MET A 158 -14.89 24.33 13.22
C MET A 158 -15.05 23.34 12.07
N ALA A 159 -14.21 22.31 12.00
CA ALA A 159 -14.32 21.27 10.98
C ALA A 159 -15.66 20.53 11.06
N ALA A 160 -16.08 20.12 12.26
CA ALA A 160 -17.38 19.50 12.47
C ALA A 160 -18.53 20.46 12.11
N PHE A 161 -18.43 21.74 12.43
CA PHE A 161 -19.41 22.74 12.01
C PHE A 161 -19.51 22.83 10.49
N PHE A 162 -18.40 22.93 9.76
CA PHE A 162 -18.43 22.96 8.29
C PHE A 162 -18.96 21.66 7.68
N GLN A 163 -18.76 20.52 8.35
CA GLN A 163 -19.32 19.23 7.93
C GLN A 163 -20.86 19.17 8.01
N LEU A 164 -21.53 20.09 8.71
CA LEU A 164 -22.99 20.22 8.65
C LEU A 164 -23.48 20.61 7.25
N PHE A 165 -22.68 21.37 6.51
CA PHE A 165 -23.02 21.85 5.16
C PHE A 165 -22.48 20.92 4.08
N SER A 166 -21.27 20.41 4.27
CA SER A 166 -20.64 19.45 3.36
C SER A 166 -19.60 18.63 4.10
N ARG A 167 -19.83 17.32 4.22
CA ARG A 167 -18.88 16.42 4.90
C ARG A 167 -17.48 16.45 4.30
N GLU A 168 -17.39 16.39 2.99
CA GLU A 168 -16.11 16.32 2.25
C GLU A 168 -15.38 17.67 2.27
N LYS A 169 -16.03 18.73 1.77
CA LYS A 169 -15.45 20.08 1.72
C LYS A 169 -15.23 20.71 3.09
N GLY A 170 -15.92 20.24 4.14
CA GLY A 170 -15.91 20.87 5.46
C GLY A 170 -14.56 20.77 6.17
N ILE A 171 -13.92 19.59 6.12
CA ILE A 171 -12.57 19.42 6.70
C ILE A 171 -11.56 20.25 5.91
N ARG A 172 -11.65 20.23 4.58
CA ARG A 172 -10.76 21.00 3.69
C ARG A 172 -10.85 22.51 3.96
N ALA A 173 -12.07 23.04 4.06
CA ALA A 173 -12.31 24.43 4.41
C ALA A 173 -11.72 24.77 5.78
N ALA A 174 -11.89 23.91 6.78
CA ALA A 174 -11.31 24.10 8.11
C ALA A 174 -9.78 24.20 8.06
N ARG A 175 -9.09 23.36 7.27
CA ARG A 175 -7.63 23.43 7.10
C ARG A 175 -7.18 24.76 6.48
N TYR A 176 -7.89 25.26 5.46
CA TYR A 176 -7.57 26.57 4.88
C TYR A 176 -7.78 27.71 5.88
N VAL A 177 -8.90 27.69 6.61
CA VAL A 177 -9.15 28.69 7.67
C VAL A 177 -8.07 28.61 8.75
N SER A 178 -7.67 27.41 9.17
CA SER A 178 -6.59 27.21 10.13
C SER A 178 -5.27 27.82 9.65
N LEU A 179 -4.91 27.68 8.37
CA LEU A 179 -3.69 28.30 7.82
C LEU A 179 -3.73 29.83 7.87
N VAL A 180 -4.89 30.44 7.62
CA VAL A 180 -5.07 31.89 7.77
C VAL A 180 -4.88 32.32 9.22
N PHE A 181 -5.51 31.63 10.17
CA PHE A 181 -5.34 31.90 11.60
C PHE A 181 -3.90 31.71 12.07
N ILE A 182 -3.24 30.64 11.61
CA ILE A 182 -1.82 30.39 11.92
C ILE A 182 -0.95 31.53 11.38
N ALA A 183 -1.17 32.00 10.15
CA ALA A 183 -0.38 33.10 9.59
C ALA A 183 -0.48 34.38 10.43
N VAL A 184 -1.69 34.73 10.87
CA VAL A 184 -1.92 35.89 11.76
C VAL A 184 -1.23 35.70 13.11
N LEU A 185 -1.39 34.54 13.73
CA LEU A 185 -0.81 34.26 15.04
C LEU A 185 0.72 34.11 15.00
N LEU A 186 1.31 33.70 13.87
CA LEU A 186 2.75 33.67 13.71
C LEU A 186 3.31 35.10 13.77
N VAL A 187 2.70 36.06 13.09
CA VAL A 187 3.11 37.48 13.17
C VAL A 187 3.04 37.98 14.61
N LEU A 188 1.96 37.67 15.32
CA LEU A 188 1.79 38.04 16.73
C LEU A 188 2.81 37.34 17.63
N ALA A 189 3.12 36.06 17.39
CA ALA A 189 4.10 35.31 18.16
C ALA A 189 5.52 35.84 17.98
N PHE A 190 5.88 36.29 16.77
CA PHE A 190 7.16 36.98 16.53
C PHE A 190 7.20 38.33 17.24
N TRP A 191 6.12 39.11 17.16
CA TRP A 191 6.07 40.42 17.83
C TRP A 191 6.11 40.30 19.36
N ALA A 192 5.53 39.24 19.92
CA ALA A 192 5.52 38.96 21.35
C ALA A 192 6.74 38.13 21.83
N GLU A 193 7.75 37.92 20.98
CA GLU A 193 8.95 37.12 21.29
C GLU A 193 8.62 35.74 21.91
N ALA A 194 7.64 35.05 21.35
CA ALA A 194 7.13 33.76 21.83
C ALA A 194 7.60 32.59 20.92
N PRO A 195 8.89 32.20 20.95
CA PRO A 195 9.46 31.24 20.01
C PRO A 195 8.82 29.85 20.11
N LEU A 196 8.46 29.40 21.32
CA LEU A 196 7.80 28.11 21.51
C LEU A 196 6.43 28.06 20.82
N LEU A 197 5.65 29.14 20.93
CA LEU A 197 4.36 29.26 20.24
C LEU A 197 4.56 29.28 18.72
N ALA A 198 5.55 30.03 18.23
CA ALA A 198 5.87 30.08 16.80
C ALA A 198 6.25 28.70 16.23
N VAL A 199 7.01 27.89 16.99
CA VAL A 199 7.34 26.50 16.62
C VAL A 199 6.07 25.65 16.51
N PHE A 200 5.16 25.69 17.49
CA PHE A 200 3.91 24.92 17.43
C PHE A 200 3.03 25.34 16.24
N LEU A 201 2.88 26.64 16.02
CA LEU A 201 2.13 27.16 14.88
C LEU A 201 2.75 26.71 13.55
N GLY A 202 4.08 26.72 13.43
CA GLY A 202 4.80 26.19 12.27
C GLY A 202 4.54 24.70 12.03
N LEU A 203 4.59 23.89 13.10
CA LEU A 203 4.28 22.45 13.02
C LEU A 203 2.83 22.20 12.60
N PHE A 204 1.88 22.97 13.14
CA PHE A 204 0.47 22.88 12.74
C PHE A 204 0.25 23.31 11.29
N ALA A 205 0.92 24.37 10.83
CA ALA A 205 0.87 24.78 9.42
C ALA A 205 1.38 23.67 8.50
N MET A 206 2.54 23.10 8.83
CA MET A 206 3.13 22.00 8.08
C MET A 206 2.17 20.79 8.01
N GLN A 207 1.56 20.41 9.14
CA GLN A 207 0.59 19.32 9.21
C GLN A 207 -0.63 19.58 8.31
N ASN A 208 -1.19 20.80 8.34
CA ASN A 208 -2.34 21.16 7.50
C ASN A 208 -1.99 21.15 6.01
N VAL A 209 -0.81 21.67 5.63
CA VAL A 209 -0.33 21.64 4.24
C VAL A 209 -0.12 20.21 3.76
N GLN A 210 0.52 19.36 4.57
CA GLN A 210 0.74 17.95 4.22
C GLN A 210 -0.59 17.20 4.00
N LEU A 211 -1.57 17.41 4.88
CA LEU A 211 -2.90 16.79 4.75
C LEU A 211 -3.66 17.30 3.52
N LEU A 212 -3.58 18.60 3.20
CA LEU A 212 -4.19 19.17 1.99
C LEU A 212 -3.53 18.63 0.71
N ARG A 213 -2.21 18.46 0.71
CA ARG A 213 -1.48 17.85 -0.42
C ARG A 213 -1.88 16.39 -0.60
N ALA A 214 -1.91 15.61 0.48
CA ALA A 214 -2.36 14.22 0.43
C ALA A 214 -3.80 14.10 -0.10
N GLU A 215 -4.71 14.95 0.39
CA GLU A 215 -6.09 15.00 -0.10
C GLU A 215 -6.16 15.36 -1.59
N LYS A 216 -5.36 16.33 -2.05
CA LYS A 216 -5.28 16.69 -3.47
C LYS A 216 -4.79 15.50 -4.31
N THR A 217 -3.74 14.81 -3.89
CA THR A 217 -3.23 13.62 -4.60
C THR A 217 -4.30 12.55 -4.75
N LEU A 218 -5.05 12.28 -3.66
CA LEU A 218 -6.17 11.33 -3.70
C LEU A 218 -7.25 11.77 -4.70
N ARG A 219 -7.63 13.06 -4.67
CA ARG A 219 -8.61 13.61 -5.61
C ARG A 219 -8.16 13.53 -7.06
N ASP A 220 -6.93 13.94 -7.32
CA ASP A 220 -6.37 13.96 -8.67
C ASP A 220 -6.27 12.52 -9.24
N ALA A 221 -6.21 11.50 -8.36
CA ALA A 221 -6.35 10.09 -8.68
C ALA A 221 -7.81 9.58 -8.79
N GLY A 222 -8.82 10.45 -8.69
CA GLY A 222 -10.25 10.11 -8.78
C GLY A 222 -10.89 9.59 -7.49
N LEU A 223 -10.20 9.67 -6.35
CA LEU A 223 -10.57 8.97 -5.10
C LEU A 223 -11.47 9.78 -4.14
N ASP A 224 -12.10 10.87 -4.60
CA ASP A 224 -12.98 11.73 -3.77
C ASP A 224 -14.20 10.97 -3.18
N ALA A 225 -14.55 9.81 -3.74
CA ALA A 225 -15.77 9.06 -3.44
C ALA A 225 -15.56 7.79 -2.58
N VAL A 226 -14.34 7.45 -2.16
CA VAL A 226 -14.06 6.23 -1.39
C VAL A 226 -14.72 6.30 -0.01
N ARG A 227 -15.76 5.49 0.22
CA ARG A 227 -16.57 5.45 1.46
C ARG A 227 -16.33 4.18 2.27
N SER A 228 -15.84 3.10 1.64
CA SER A 228 -15.51 1.83 2.29
C SER A 228 -14.16 1.25 1.79
N PRO A 229 -13.55 0.31 2.54
CA PRO A 229 -12.43 -0.49 2.06
C PRO A 229 -12.74 -1.26 0.77
N GLU A 230 -14.01 -1.63 0.54
CA GLU A 230 -14.46 -2.33 -0.68
C GLU A 230 -14.35 -1.42 -1.91
N ASP A 231 -14.63 -0.12 -1.76
CA ASP A 231 -14.45 0.86 -2.84
C ASP A 231 -12.97 0.94 -3.27
N LEU A 232 -12.03 0.87 -2.31
CA LEU A 232 -10.59 0.85 -2.59
C LEU A 232 -10.17 -0.43 -3.32
N VAL A 233 -10.74 -1.58 -2.95
CA VAL A 233 -10.47 -2.84 -3.66
C VAL A 233 -10.89 -2.71 -5.11
N LYS A 234 -12.13 -2.24 -5.35
CA LYS A 234 -12.66 -2.07 -6.70
C LYS A 234 -11.79 -1.12 -7.54
N LEU A 235 -11.46 0.05 -7.00
CA LEU A 235 -10.60 1.04 -7.67
C LEU A 235 -9.18 0.51 -7.92
N GLY A 236 -8.67 -0.33 -7.02
CA GLY A 236 -7.36 -0.98 -7.18
C GLY A 236 -7.36 -1.94 -8.37
N TYR A 237 -8.42 -2.72 -8.54
CA TYR A 237 -8.58 -3.59 -9.71
C TYR A 237 -8.86 -2.81 -11.00
N GLU A 238 -9.64 -1.72 -10.95
CA GLU A 238 -9.83 -0.83 -12.11
C GLU A 238 -8.49 -0.24 -12.58
N ALA A 239 -7.64 0.24 -11.65
CA ALA A 239 -6.30 0.74 -11.98
C ALA A 239 -5.35 -0.37 -12.51
N LEU A 240 -5.50 -1.59 -12.01
CA LEU A 240 -4.75 -2.75 -12.48
C LEU A 240 -5.14 -3.11 -13.92
N GLU A 241 -6.43 -3.10 -14.25
CA GLU A 241 -6.94 -3.32 -15.61
C GLU A 241 -6.49 -2.24 -16.59
N GLU A 242 -6.36 -0.99 -16.12
CA GLU A 242 -5.78 0.13 -16.89
C GLU A 242 -4.25 -0.03 -17.12
N GLY A 243 -3.59 -0.93 -16.39
CA GLY A 243 -2.14 -1.12 -16.44
C GLY A 243 -1.33 -0.06 -15.68
N ASP A 244 -1.98 0.74 -14.82
CA ASP A 244 -1.32 1.81 -14.05
C ASP A 244 -0.74 1.24 -12.74
N GLY A 245 0.52 0.81 -12.79
CA GLY A 245 1.22 0.21 -11.65
C GLY A 245 1.42 1.16 -10.47
N GLU A 246 1.64 2.46 -10.73
CA GLU A 246 1.81 3.46 -9.67
C GLU A 246 0.49 3.70 -8.93
N LYS A 247 -0.59 3.93 -9.66
CA LYS A 247 -1.94 4.14 -9.10
C LYS A 247 -2.42 2.91 -8.34
N THR A 248 -2.21 1.71 -8.90
CA THR A 248 -2.51 0.43 -8.24
C THR A 248 -1.76 0.32 -6.90
N SER A 249 -0.46 0.62 -6.90
CA SER A 249 0.38 0.58 -5.68
C SER A 249 -0.08 1.60 -4.62
N GLN A 250 -0.46 2.81 -5.03
CA GLN A 250 -0.96 3.83 -4.12
C GLN A 250 -2.27 3.41 -3.45
N ILE A 251 -3.22 2.88 -4.24
CA ILE A 251 -4.50 2.38 -3.74
C ILE A 251 -4.29 1.20 -2.78
N ALA A 252 -3.42 0.27 -3.15
CA ALA A 252 -3.08 -0.87 -2.30
C ALA A 252 -2.47 -0.45 -0.96
N MET A 253 -1.58 0.55 -0.96
CA MET A 253 -1.02 1.11 0.28
C MET A 253 -2.07 1.81 1.15
N LEU A 254 -3.07 2.45 0.54
CA LEU A 254 -4.19 3.04 1.28
C LEU A 254 -5.08 1.95 1.88
N LEU A 255 -5.37 0.89 1.13
CA LEU A 255 -6.15 -0.25 1.62
C LEU A 255 -5.44 -0.93 2.79
N LEU A 256 -4.12 -1.15 2.70
CA LEU A 256 -3.28 -1.69 3.78
C LEU A 256 -3.39 -0.88 5.09
N ARG A 257 -3.52 0.45 5.01
CA ARG A 257 -3.65 1.31 6.20
C ARG A 257 -5.00 1.19 6.89
N HIS A 258 -6.03 0.75 6.15
CA HIS A 258 -7.41 0.67 6.65
C HIS A 258 -7.88 -0.77 6.88
N ALA A 259 -7.15 -1.78 6.36
CA ALA A 259 -7.42 -3.18 6.57
C ALA A 259 -7.34 -3.55 8.07
N GLN A 260 -8.46 -4.04 8.61
CA GLN A 260 -8.56 -4.51 10.01
C GLN A 260 -8.53 -6.03 10.10
N GLU A 261 -8.79 -6.73 8.99
CA GLU A 261 -8.87 -8.19 8.87
C GLU A 261 -7.77 -8.70 7.95
N ASP A 262 -7.32 -9.94 8.19
CA ASP A 262 -6.23 -10.57 7.42
C ASP A 262 -6.61 -10.74 5.94
N THR A 263 -7.88 -11.00 5.64
CA THR A 263 -8.42 -11.10 4.27
C THR A 263 -8.26 -9.78 3.49
N ALA A 264 -8.67 -8.66 4.08
CA ALA A 264 -8.53 -7.34 3.48
C ALA A 264 -7.06 -6.90 3.37
N ARG A 265 -6.22 -7.34 4.31
CA ARG A 265 -4.78 -7.10 4.27
C ARG A 265 -4.13 -7.88 3.12
N ASP A 266 -4.51 -9.14 2.96
CA ASP A 266 -4.01 -10.01 1.88
C ASP A 266 -4.46 -9.49 0.51
N GLU A 267 -5.71 -9.02 0.38
CA GLU A 267 -6.19 -8.33 -0.83
C GLU A 267 -5.33 -7.11 -1.18
N ALA A 268 -4.98 -6.31 -0.17
CA ALA A 268 -4.15 -5.14 -0.35
C ALA A 268 -2.71 -5.48 -0.72
N LEU A 269 -2.12 -6.52 -0.11
CA LEU A 269 -0.79 -7.01 -0.47
C LEU A 269 -0.76 -7.59 -1.89
N HIS A 270 -1.82 -8.28 -2.28
CA HIS A 270 -1.99 -8.81 -3.62
C HIS A 270 -2.03 -7.69 -4.68
N LEU A 271 -2.87 -6.67 -4.48
CA LEU A 271 -2.89 -5.49 -5.35
C LEU A 271 -1.55 -4.75 -5.34
N LEU A 272 -0.88 -4.65 -4.19
CA LEU A 272 0.44 -4.02 -4.10
C LEU A 272 1.48 -4.78 -4.93
N ALA A 273 1.47 -6.12 -4.87
CA ALA A 273 2.39 -6.94 -5.63
C ALA A 273 2.19 -6.76 -7.15
N TRP A 274 0.94 -6.74 -7.62
CA TRP A 274 0.61 -6.39 -9.01
C TRP A 274 1.10 -5.00 -9.40
N GLY A 275 0.80 -3.98 -8.58
CA GLY A 275 1.22 -2.61 -8.84
C GLY A 275 2.73 -2.45 -8.94
N ARG A 276 3.49 -3.11 -8.04
CA ARG A 276 4.96 -3.10 -8.04
C ARG A 276 5.54 -3.84 -9.23
N LEU A 277 4.93 -4.95 -9.64
CA LEU A 277 5.36 -5.68 -10.84
C LEU A 277 5.17 -4.83 -12.11
N LEU A 278 4.03 -4.13 -12.24
CA LEU A 278 3.78 -3.22 -13.36
C LEU A 278 4.71 -1.98 -13.36
N ALA A 279 5.15 -1.56 -12.19
CA ALA A 279 6.12 -0.48 -12.01
C ALA A 279 7.59 -0.92 -12.21
N ASP A 280 7.83 -2.16 -12.68
CA ASP A 280 9.17 -2.75 -12.86
C ASP A 280 9.99 -2.86 -11.55
N GLU A 281 9.31 -3.11 -10.43
CA GLU A 281 9.90 -3.29 -9.10
C GLU A 281 9.68 -4.72 -8.55
N PRO A 282 10.19 -5.77 -9.21
CA PRO A 282 9.86 -7.16 -8.89
C PRO A 282 10.31 -7.61 -7.49
N GLY A 283 11.36 -7.00 -6.94
CA GLY A 283 11.80 -7.26 -5.56
C GLY A 283 10.77 -6.80 -4.52
N GLN A 284 10.16 -5.63 -4.72
CA GLN A 284 9.09 -5.13 -3.85
C GLN A 284 7.79 -5.92 -4.05
N ALA A 285 7.52 -6.36 -5.28
CA ALA A 285 6.40 -7.26 -5.55
C ALA A 285 6.53 -8.57 -4.77
N ARG A 286 7.74 -9.16 -4.76
CA ARG A 286 8.00 -10.37 -3.97
C ARG A 286 7.85 -10.14 -2.47
N GLU A 287 8.38 -9.04 -1.94
CA GLU A 287 8.22 -8.70 -0.52
C GLU A 287 6.73 -8.58 -0.12
N ALA A 288 5.89 -8.02 -0.99
CA ALA A 288 4.46 -7.94 -0.74
C ALA A 288 3.80 -9.33 -0.68
N LEU A 289 4.17 -10.24 -1.58
CA LEU A 289 3.69 -11.64 -1.57
C LEU A 289 4.15 -12.41 -0.32
N ASP A 290 5.41 -12.23 0.10
CA ASP A 290 5.97 -12.91 1.28
C ASP A 290 5.29 -12.46 2.60
N ARG A 291 4.58 -11.33 2.57
CA ARG A 291 3.84 -10.78 3.72
C ARG A 291 2.38 -11.24 3.82
N LEU A 292 1.90 -12.05 2.86
CA LEU A 292 0.56 -12.61 2.92
C LEU A 292 0.38 -13.48 4.18
N SER A 293 -0.81 -13.47 4.76
CA SER A 293 -1.12 -14.17 6.01
C SER A 293 -1.13 -15.71 5.86
N GLY A 294 -1.26 -16.21 4.62
CA GLY A 294 -1.44 -17.61 4.29
C GLY A 294 -2.90 -18.06 4.25
N GLN A 295 -3.88 -17.20 4.58
CA GLN A 295 -5.30 -17.48 4.35
C GLN A 295 -5.68 -17.42 2.86
N ARG A 296 -4.92 -16.64 2.09
CA ARG A 296 -5.00 -16.57 0.63
C ARG A 296 -3.69 -17.06 0.05
N GLU A 297 -3.76 -18.01 -0.87
CA GLU A 297 -2.61 -18.36 -1.70
C GLU A 297 -2.34 -17.23 -2.71
N PRO A 298 -1.07 -16.94 -3.03
CA PRO A 298 -0.73 -16.03 -4.11
C PRO A 298 -1.42 -16.46 -5.40
N ASP A 299 -1.89 -15.49 -6.19
CA ASP A 299 -2.32 -15.76 -7.56
C ASP A 299 -1.15 -16.41 -8.33
N PRO A 300 -1.32 -17.60 -8.93
CA PRO A 300 -0.23 -18.29 -9.61
C PRO A 300 0.34 -17.51 -10.81
N ALA A 301 -0.48 -16.74 -11.53
CA ALA A 301 0.00 -15.91 -12.62
C ALA A 301 0.91 -14.78 -12.10
N LEU A 302 0.52 -14.14 -11.00
CA LEU A 302 1.31 -13.11 -10.35
C LEU A 302 2.63 -13.68 -9.80
N GLU A 303 2.56 -14.78 -9.05
CA GLU A 303 3.75 -15.40 -8.46
C GLU A 303 4.76 -15.81 -9.55
N GLY A 304 4.26 -16.47 -10.60
CA GLY A 304 5.08 -16.84 -11.75
C GLY A 304 5.71 -15.65 -12.44
N ALA A 305 4.94 -14.58 -12.69
CA ALA A 305 5.45 -13.38 -13.33
C ALA A 305 6.50 -12.65 -12.47
N VAL A 306 6.32 -12.58 -11.16
CA VAL A 306 7.31 -12.01 -10.21
C VAL A 306 8.60 -12.84 -10.21
N LEU A 307 8.51 -14.16 -10.14
CA LEU A 307 9.67 -15.04 -10.16
C LEU A 307 10.45 -14.92 -11.48
N LEU A 308 9.75 -14.85 -12.60
CA LEU A 308 10.37 -14.64 -13.91
C LEU A 308 11.10 -13.30 -13.98
N ALA A 309 10.45 -12.22 -13.52
CA ALA A 309 11.06 -10.88 -13.49
C ALA A 309 12.29 -10.80 -12.56
N LEU A 310 12.34 -11.64 -11.53
CA LEU A 310 13.53 -11.80 -10.67
C LEU A 310 14.63 -12.69 -11.29
N GLY A 311 14.47 -13.13 -12.53
CA GLY A 311 15.41 -14.03 -13.22
C GLY A 311 15.35 -15.48 -12.75
N ARG A 312 14.30 -15.88 -12.01
CA ARG A 312 14.14 -17.23 -11.47
C ARG A 312 13.23 -18.08 -12.36
N ALA A 313 13.59 -18.18 -13.65
CA ALA A 313 12.76 -18.78 -14.68
C ALA A 313 12.29 -20.21 -14.33
N THR A 314 13.18 -21.10 -13.88
CA THR A 314 12.81 -22.48 -13.52
C THR A 314 11.76 -22.55 -12.39
N LEU A 315 11.86 -21.66 -11.40
CA LEU A 315 10.90 -21.61 -10.30
C LEU A 315 9.55 -21.01 -10.73
N SER A 316 9.54 -20.18 -11.78
CA SER A 316 8.31 -19.59 -12.31
C SER A 316 7.44 -20.57 -13.09
N LEU A 317 7.97 -21.70 -13.56
CA LEU A 317 7.24 -22.64 -14.42
C LEU A 317 6.02 -23.25 -13.72
N ASP A 318 6.17 -23.73 -12.48
CA ASP A 318 5.06 -24.34 -11.73
C ASP A 318 3.86 -23.42 -11.52
N PRO A 319 4.02 -22.19 -10.98
CA PRO A 319 2.89 -21.28 -10.81
C PRO A 319 2.30 -20.83 -12.16
N LEU A 320 3.10 -20.68 -13.22
CA LEU A 320 2.59 -20.35 -14.56
C LEU A 320 1.80 -21.51 -15.20
N GLU A 321 2.23 -22.77 -15.00
CA GLU A 321 1.50 -23.96 -15.45
C GLU A 321 0.16 -24.08 -14.73
N ARG A 322 0.13 -23.85 -13.41
CA ARG A 322 -1.12 -23.79 -12.62
C ARG A 322 -2.04 -22.68 -13.13
N ALA A 323 -1.50 -21.51 -13.47
CA ALA A 323 -2.27 -20.41 -14.04
C ALA A 323 -2.86 -20.75 -15.41
N LEU A 324 -2.06 -21.38 -16.30
CA LEU A 324 -2.54 -21.84 -17.62
C LEU A 324 -3.65 -22.87 -17.50
N ALA A 325 -3.50 -23.85 -16.61
CA ALA A 325 -4.49 -24.89 -16.38
C ALA A 325 -5.80 -24.33 -15.80
N ALA A 326 -5.74 -23.27 -14.99
CA ALA A 326 -6.93 -22.62 -14.43
C ALA A 326 -7.67 -21.75 -15.46
N GLY A 327 -6.96 -21.15 -16.41
CA GLY A 327 -7.55 -20.32 -17.46
C GLY A 327 -6.47 -19.60 -18.28
N PRO A 328 -6.22 -20.00 -19.54
CA PRO A 328 -5.20 -19.36 -20.36
C PRO A 328 -5.56 -17.91 -20.65
N SER A 329 -4.58 -17.03 -20.53
CA SER A 329 -4.68 -15.61 -20.90
C SER A 329 -3.43 -15.18 -21.63
N ALA A 330 -3.54 -14.16 -22.48
CA ALA A 330 -2.40 -13.62 -23.22
C ALA A 330 -1.22 -13.23 -22.30
N PHE A 331 -1.52 -12.74 -21.09
CA PHE A 331 -0.52 -12.44 -20.07
C PHE A 331 0.23 -13.69 -19.63
N VAL A 332 -0.49 -14.72 -19.17
CA VAL A 332 0.11 -15.96 -18.63
C VAL A 332 0.85 -16.72 -19.73
N THR A 333 0.24 -16.87 -20.91
CA THR A 333 0.84 -17.52 -22.08
C THR A 333 2.19 -16.91 -22.42
N LYS A 334 2.27 -15.57 -22.52
CA LYS A 334 3.53 -14.90 -22.85
C LYS A 334 4.60 -15.17 -21.79
N ARG A 335 4.24 -15.04 -20.51
CA ARG A 335 5.17 -15.27 -19.39
C ARG A 335 5.65 -16.72 -19.32
N TYR A 336 4.77 -17.69 -19.58
CA TYR A 336 5.14 -19.10 -19.61
C TYR A 336 6.15 -19.39 -20.73
N VAL A 337 5.89 -18.91 -21.95
CA VAL A 337 6.82 -19.09 -23.08
C VAL A 337 8.18 -18.46 -22.78
N ASP A 338 8.20 -17.23 -22.25
CA ASP A 338 9.44 -16.55 -21.87
C ASP A 338 10.18 -17.32 -20.75
N ALA A 339 9.45 -17.89 -19.78
CA ALA A 339 10.02 -18.70 -18.71
C ALA A 339 10.64 -20.01 -19.20
N VAL A 340 9.99 -20.72 -20.13
CA VAL A 340 10.54 -21.95 -20.73
C VAL A 340 11.82 -21.64 -21.50
N ILE A 341 11.80 -20.60 -22.34
CA ILE A 341 12.97 -20.19 -23.13
C ILE A 341 14.13 -19.76 -22.22
N GLN A 342 13.86 -18.97 -21.18
CA GLN A 342 14.90 -18.49 -20.26
C GLN A 342 15.47 -19.60 -19.36
N SER A 343 14.64 -20.58 -18.99
CA SER A 343 15.08 -21.72 -18.18
C SER A 343 15.76 -22.82 -19.01
N GLY A 344 15.44 -22.91 -20.30
CA GLY A 344 15.87 -23.99 -21.18
C GLY A 344 15.17 -25.34 -20.90
N ASP A 345 14.14 -25.36 -20.06
CA ASP A 345 13.45 -26.61 -19.66
C ASP A 345 12.34 -26.99 -20.67
N TYR A 346 12.74 -27.20 -21.92
CA TYR A 346 11.82 -27.57 -23.00
C TYR A 346 11.18 -28.94 -22.77
N GLY A 347 11.89 -29.87 -22.14
CA GLY A 347 11.35 -31.17 -21.75
C GLY A 347 10.16 -31.07 -20.77
N ARG A 348 10.18 -30.11 -19.84
CA ARG A 348 9.01 -29.83 -18.99
C ARG A 348 7.85 -29.26 -19.80
N ALA A 349 8.12 -28.32 -20.70
CA ALA A 349 7.08 -27.75 -21.57
C ALA A 349 6.42 -28.81 -22.46
N ALA A 350 7.21 -29.73 -23.02
CA ALA A 350 6.71 -30.85 -23.82
C ALA A 350 5.75 -31.74 -23.02
N ARG A 351 6.10 -32.10 -21.78
CA ARG A 351 5.23 -32.89 -20.90
C ARG A 351 3.95 -32.13 -20.56
N PHE A 352 4.06 -30.86 -20.21
CA PHE A 352 2.91 -30.04 -19.84
C PHE A 352 1.89 -29.92 -21.00
N LEU A 353 2.37 -29.67 -22.22
CA LEU A 353 1.53 -29.60 -23.42
C LEU A 353 0.88 -30.95 -23.75
N ALA A 354 1.61 -32.06 -23.57
CA ALA A 354 1.06 -33.39 -23.80
C ALA A 354 -0.09 -33.74 -22.83
N GLU A 355 -0.03 -33.23 -21.59
CA GLU A 355 -1.06 -33.49 -20.58
C GLU A 355 -2.30 -32.58 -20.71
N HIS A 356 -2.14 -31.35 -21.20
CA HIS A 356 -3.20 -30.32 -21.12
C HIS A 356 -3.80 -29.91 -22.47
N GLY A 357 -3.24 -30.33 -23.61
CA GLY A 357 -3.77 -30.03 -24.95
C GLY A 357 -3.64 -28.56 -25.35
N GLU A 358 -4.70 -27.97 -25.96
CA GLU A 358 -4.75 -26.59 -26.46
C GLU A 358 -4.81 -25.52 -25.34
N VAL A 359 -3.76 -25.44 -24.52
CA VAL A 359 -3.59 -24.39 -23.48
C VAL A 359 -2.76 -23.20 -23.96
N LEU A 360 -2.02 -23.34 -25.05
CA LEU A 360 -1.25 -22.27 -25.67
C LEU A 360 -1.75 -22.01 -27.10
N PRO A 361 -1.74 -20.75 -27.56
CA PRO A 361 -1.95 -20.44 -28.96
C PRO A 361 -0.90 -21.13 -29.84
N THR A 362 -1.28 -21.53 -31.05
CA THR A 362 -0.38 -22.18 -32.02
C THR A 362 0.93 -21.42 -32.20
N SER A 363 0.89 -20.09 -32.34
CA SER A 363 2.09 -19.26 -32.46
C SER A 363 3.07 -19.40 -31.28
N SER A 364 2.56 -19.62 -30.07
CA SER A 364 3.37 -19.82 -28.88
C SER A 364 3.99 -21.22 -28.87
N VAL A 365 3.25 -22.23 -29.30
CA VAL A 365 3.75 -23.61 -29.42
C VAL A 365 4.84 -23.69 -30.49
N SER A 366 4.62 -23.11 -31.68
CA SER A 366 5.60 -23.08 -32.77
C SER A 366 6.87 -22.32 -32.36
N ARG A 367 6.74 -21.25 -31.57
CA ARG A 367 7.88 -20.53 -30.99
C ARG A 367 8.66 -21.40 -29.99
N LEU A 368 7.97 -22.15 -29.13
CA LEU A 368 8.61 -23.06 -28.18
C LEU A 368 9.33 -24.20 -28.90
N GLN A 369 8.71 -24.78 -29.92
CA GLN A 369 9.31 -25.82 -30.75
C GLN A 369 10.60 -25.34 -31.41
N ALA A 370 10.55 -24.18 -32.09
CA ALA A 370 11.72 -23.60 -32.74
C ALA A 370 12.84 -23.27 -31.73
N SER A 371 12.47 -22.77 -30.56
CA SER A 371 13.45 -22.46 -29.50
C SER A 371 14.10 -23.73 -28.93
N ALA A 372 13.34 -24.82 -28.77
CA ALA A 372 13.86 -26.12 -28.37
C ALA A 372 14.83 -26.69 -29.42
N LEU A 373 14.46 -26.59 -30.70
CA LEU A 373 15.29 -27.03 -31.82
C LEU A 373 16.63 -26.27 -31.84
N GLN A 374 16.58 -24.94 -31.76
CA GLN A 374 17.77 -24.08 -31.72
C GLN A 374 18.66 -24.36 -30.50
N ALA A 375 18.05 -24.69 -29.35
CA ALA A 375 18.77 -25.07 -28.14
C ALA A 375 19.37 -26.49 -28.21
N GLY A 376 19.06 -27.27 -29.24
CA GLY A 376 19.53 -28.65 -29.41
C GLY A 376 18.75 -29.69 -28.60
N ASP A 377 17.61 -29.33 -28.00
CA ASP A 377 16.72 -30.28 -27.34
C ASP A 377 15.76 -30.90 -28.37
N PHE A 378 16.33 -31.73 -29.23
CA PHE A 378 15.61 -32.33 -30.37
C PHE A 378 14.45 -33.21 -29.94
N MET A 379 14.54 -33.88 -28.78
CA MET A 379 13.44 -34.71 -28.26
C MET A 379 12.24 -33.85 -27.82
N ALA A 380 12.49 -32.75 -27.12
CA ALA A 380 11.43 -31.82 -26.75
C ALA A 380 10.85 -31.13 -27.99
N ALA A 381 11.69 -30.67 -28.92
CA ALA A 381 11.27 -30.06 -30.17
C ALA A 381 10.38 -31.00 -30.99
N LEU A 382 10.72 -32.28 -31.07
CA LEU A 382 9.88 -33.30 -31.70
C LEU A 382 8.55 -33.43 -30.97
N THR A 383 8.57 -33.70 -29.66
CA THR A 383 7.35 -33.94 -28.87
C THR A 383 6.36 -32.77 -28.94
N ILE A 384 6.86 -31.54 -28.83
CA ILE A 384 6.06 -30.31 -28.94
C ILE A 384 5.48 -30.20 -30.37
N GLY A 385 6.31 -30.46 -31.38
CA GLY A 385 5.93 -30.38 -32.79
C GLY A 385 4.88 -31.40 -33.21
N GLU A 386 5.04 -32.67 -32.81
CA GLU A 386 4.10 -33.74 -33.12
C GLU A 386 2.71 -33.38 -32.61
N ARG A 387 2.64 -32.93 -31.35
CA ARG A 387 1.39 -32.53 -30.74
C ARG A 387 0.77 -31.31 -31.41
N ALA A 388 1.57 -30.29 -31.67
CA ALA A 388 1.12 -29.07 -32.33
C ALA A 388 0.54 -29.36 -33.72
N PHE A 389 1.22 -30.23 -34.48
CA PHE A 389 0.79 -30.60 -35.82
C PHE A 389 -0.49 -31.42 -35.83
N GLU A 390 -0.64 -32.37 -34.89
CA GLU A 390 -1.89 -33.14 -34.73
C GLU A 390 -3.11 -32.24 -34.49
N GLU A 391 -2.92 -31.14 -33.75
CA GLU A 391 -4.00 -30.20 -33.42
C GLU A 391 -4.27 -29.19 -34.55
N THR A 392 -3.22 -28.68 -35.21
CA THR A 392 -3.32 -27.48 -36.08
C THR A 392 -3.09 -27.77 -37.56
N GLY A 393 -2.37 -28.82 -37.89
CA GLY A 393 -1.89 -29.10 -39.25
C GLY A 393 -0.92 -28.05 -39.80
N GLU A 394 -0.28 -27.22 -38.95
CA GLU A 394 0.59 -26.14 -39.41
C GLU A 394 1.84 -26.69 -40.14
N PRO A 395 2.15 -26.29 -41.39
CA PRO A 395 3.26 -26.86 -42.16
C PRO A 395 4.63 -26.70 -41.50
N LEU A 396 4.87 -25.56 -40.85
CA LEU A 396 6.16 -25.26 -40.19
C LEU A 396 6.41 -26.14 -38.96
N THR A 397 5.36 -26.58 -38.25
CA THR A 397 5.55 -27.48 -37.10
C THR A 397 5.98 -28.87 -37.55
N ALA A 398 5.41 -29.37 -38.66
CA ALA A 398 5.84 -30.61 -39.30
C ALA A 398 7.26 -30.52 -39.87
N PHE A 399 7.63 -29.39 -40.50
CA PHE A 399 8.99 -29.15 -40.97
C PHE A 399 10.01 -29.21 -39.83
N ASN A 400 9.76 -28.47 -38.74
CA ASN A 400 10.64 -28.47 -37.56
C ASN A 400 10.71 -29.85 -36.87
N ALA A 401 9.63 -30.64 -36.90
CA ALA A 401 9.64 -32.02 -36.40
C ALA A 401 10.55 -32.93 -37.25
N ALA A 402 10.56 -32.74 -38.58
CA ALA A 402 11.49 -33.43 -39.46
C ALA A 402 12.95 -33.06 -39.17
N CYS A 403 13.25 -31.78 -38.97
CA CYS A 403 14.59 -31.32 -38.57
C CYS A 403 15.03 -32.00 -37.26
N ALA A 404 14.17 -32.01 -36.25
CA ALA A 404 14.44 -32.70 -34.99
C ALA A 404 14.71 -34.21 -35.18
N LEU A 405 13.91 -34.92 -35.99
CA LEU A 405 14.10 -36.33 -36.29
C LEU A 405 15.41 -36.62 -37.03
N ALA A 406 15.77 -35.77 -37.99
CA ALA A 406 17.03 -35.88 -38.72
C ALA A 406 18.22 -35.78 -37.75
N ARG A 407 18.18 -34.83 -36.81
CA ARG A 407 19.21 -34.65 -35.78
C ARG A 407 19.23 -35.77 -34.73
N LEU A 408 18.10 -36.45 -34.51
CA LEU A 408 18.01 -37.66 -33.69
C LEU A 408 18.46 -38.94 -34.42
N GLY A 409 18.84 -38.85 -35.70
CA GLY A 409 19.24 -40.00 -36.51
C GLY A 409 18.07 -40.88 -36.99
N ARG A 410 16.83 -40.39 -36.89
CA ARG A 410 15.59 -41.08 -37.31
C ARG A 410 15.21 -40.67 -38.73
N ALA A 411 16.12 -40.97 -39.66
CA ALA A 411 16.11 -40.46 -41.01
C ALA A 411 14.85 -40.80 -41.84
N ASP A 412 14.38 -42.04 -41.79
CA ASP A 412 13.18 -42.47 -42.54
C ASP A 412 11.92 -41.76 -42.05
N GLU A 413 11.82 -41.55 -40.72
CA GLU A 413 10.69 -40.84 -40.12
C GLU A 413 10.74 -39.34 -40.45
N ALA A 414 11.94 -38.75 -40.51
CA ALA A 414 12.13 -37.36 -40.91
C ALA A 414 11.62 -37.10 -42.34
N LEU A 415 11.91 -38.02 -43.29
CA LEU A 415 11.36 -37.93 -44.66
C LEU A 415 9.83 -37.95 -44.66
N GLY A 416 9.21 -38.84 -43.87
CA GLY A 416 7.75 -38.89 -43.75
C GLY A 416 7.14 -37.61 -43.16
N TRP A 417 7.82 -36.95 -42.22
CA TRP A 417 7.39 -35.67 -41.68
C TRP A 417 7.54 -34.50 -42.67
N LEU A 418 8.59 -34.51 -43.51
CA LEU A 418 8.70 -33.54 -44.60
C LEU A 418 7.58 -33.69 -45.64
N GLU A 419 7.17 -34.93 -45.95
CA GLU A 419 6.02 -35.17 -46.82
C GLU A 419 4.74 -34.56 -46.22
N ARG A 420 4.49 -34.77 -44.91
CA ARG A 420 3.36 -34.15 -44.20
C ARG A 420 3.41 -32.63 -44.26
N ALA A 421 4.60 -32.03 -44.11
CA ALA A 421 4.76 -30.58 -44.20
C ALA A 421 4.38 -30.06 -45.59
N LEU A 422 4.83 -30.72 -46.66
CA LEU A 422 4.46 -30.38 -48.05
C LEU A 422 2.97 -30.59 -48.31
N ASP A 423 2.40 -31.70 -47.85
CA ASP A 423 0.96 -32.00 -47.99
C ASP A 423 0.08 -30.97 -47.28
N SER A 424 0.61 -30.38 -46.21
CA SER A 424 -0.07 -29.31 -45.44
C SER A 424 0.12 -27.92 -46.06
N GLY A 425 0.93 -27.79 -47.12
CA GLY A 425 1.08 -26.55 -47.88
C GLY A 425 2.43 -25.84 -47.71
N LEU A 426 3.47 -26.52 -47.22
CA LEU A 426 4.83 -25.97 -47.27
C LEU A 426 5.28 -25.81 -48.73
N SER A 427 5.58 -24.59 -49.18
CA SER A 427 5.93 -24.28 -50.57
C SER A 427 7.34 -23.71 -50.78
N ASP A 428 8.06 -23.35 -49.71
CA ASP A 428 9.39 -22.76 -49.85
C ASP A 428 10.48 -23.85 -49.94
N VAL A 429 10.91 -24.17 -51.17
CA VAL A 429 11.99 -25.13 -51.43
C VAL A 429 13.33 -24.71 -50.80
N ARG A 430 13.56 -23.42 -50.53
CA ARG A 430 14.80 -22.95 -49.90
C ARG A 430 14.94 -23.48 -48.48
N LEU A 431 13.83 -23.69 -47.77
CA LEU A 431 13.86 -24.32 -46.45
C LEU A 431 14.45 -25.74 -46.50
N LEU A 432 14.24 -26.49 -47.58
CA LEU A 432 14.84 -27.82 -47.74
C LEU A 432 16.34 -27.76 -48.09
N ASP A 433 16.73 -26.75 -48.87
CA ASP A 433 18.08 -26.62 -49.41
C ASP A 433 19.07 -25.94 -48.45
N ASP A 434 18.59 -24.97 -47.65
CA ASP A 434 19.42 -24.13 -46.80
C ASP A 434 19.46 -24.62 -45.34
N GLU A 435 18.59 -25.55 -44.95
CA GLU A 435 18.54 -26.07 -43.58
C GLU A 435 19.57 -27.19 -43.36
N ASP A 436 20.57 -26.89 -42.51
CA ASP A 436 21.69 -27.77 -42.18
C ASP A 436 21.22 -29.02 -41.42
N ASP A 437 20.11 -28.92 -40.66
CA ASP A 437 19.55 -30.06 -39.92
C ASP A 437 19.14 -31.22 -40.83
N LEU A 438 18.85 -30.94 -42.11
CA LEU A 438 18.41 -31.93 -43.09
C LEU A 438 19.57 -32.56 -43.89
N ASP A 439 20.82 -32.16 -43.66
CA ASP A 439 22.00 -32.73 -44.33
C ASP A 439 22.04 -34.27 -44.33
N PRO A 440 21.72 -34.97 -43.22
CA PRO A 440 21.71 -36.43 -43.20
C PRO A 440 20.70 -37.07 -44.16
N LEU A 441 19.68 -36.33 -44.59
CA LEU A 441 18.60 -36.83 -45.44
C LEU A 441 18.90 -36.71 -46.93
N ARG A 442 19.79 -35.80 -47.34
CA ARG A 442 20.02 -35.43 -48.75
C ARG A 442 20.53 -36.58 -49.62
N GLY A 443 21.16 -37.58 -49.00
CA GLY A 443 21.65 -38.79 -49.68
C GLY A 443 20.67 -39.96 -49.71
N LEU A 444 19.48 -39.83 -49.13
CA LEU A 444 18.54 -40.94 -48.96
C LEU A 444 17.64 -41.14 -50.20
N PRO A 445 17.20 -42.39 -50.45
CA PRO A 445 16.11 -42.65 -51.39
C PRO A 445 14.86 -41.85 -50.98
N GLY A 446 14.25 -41.12 -51.92
CA GLY A 446 13.05 -40.31 -51.69
C GLY A 446 13.32 -38.80 -51.56
N TRP A 447 14.51 -38.37 -51.14
CA TRP A 447 14.84 -36.94 -51.01
C TRP A 447 14.67 -36.17 -52.32
N ALA A 448 15.18 -36.72 -53.43
CA ALA A 448 15.10 -36.08 -54.74
C ALA A 448 13.65 -35.89 -55.22
N GLU A 449 12.76 -36.84 -54.91
CA GLU A 449 11.34 -36.75 -55.24
C GLU A 449 10.64 -35.70 -54.37
N LEU A 450 10.91 -35.70 -53.06
CA LEU A 450 10.38 -34.74 -52.10
C LEU A 450 10.77 -33.30 -52.48
N ARG A 451 12.06 -33.07 -52.77
CA ARG A 451 12.56 -31.77 -53.24
C ARG A 451 11.90 -31.34 -54.55
N ALA A 452 11.72 -32.27 -55.49
CA ALA A 452 11.05 -31.97 -56.77
C ALA A 452 9.55 -31.67 -56.58
N ARG A 453 8.89 -32.22 -55.56
CA ARG A 453 7.52 -31.86 -55.17
C ARG A 453 7.48 -30.43 -54.62
N ALA A 454 8.35 -30.11 -53.67
CA ALA A 454 8.45 -28.77 -53.09
C ALA A 454 8.68 -27.67 -54.15
N ALA A 455 9.55 -27.93 -55.13
CA ALA A 455 9.83 -27.00 -56.24
C ALA A 455 8.66 -26.79 -57.22
N ARG A 456 7.62 -27.63 -57.16
CA ARG A 456 6.43 -27.57 -58.03
C ARG A 456 5.22 -26.95 -57.35
N THR A 457 5.28 -26.72 -56.04
CA THR A 457 4.24 -26.02 -55.29
C THR A 457 4.39 -24.52 -55.57
N PRO A 458 3.34 -23.83 -56.08
CA PRO A 458 3.43 -22.44 -56.53
C PRO A 458 3.66 -21.42 -55.41
#